data_AF-A0A3D6CNA1-F1
#
_entry.id   AF-A0A3D6CNA1-F1
#
_cell.length_a   1.000
_cell.length_b   1.000
_cell.length_c   1.000
_cell.angle_alpha   90.00
_cell.angle_beta   90.00
_cell.angle_gamma   90.00
#
_symmetry.space_group_name_H-M   'P 1'
#
loop_
_entity.id
_entity.type
_entity.pdbx_description
1 polymer ?
#
loop_
_entity_poly.entity_id
_entity_poly.type
_entity_poly.pdbx_seq_one_letter_code
_entity_poly.pdbx_strand_id
1 'polypeptide(L)'
;MSNALPPRFPISADQIDAVVAEFYAVIRTHPGLGPVFAAHVRDWPAHEAKIARFWRNAILFERSYDGNPLMVHRNAGNVHGPMFEVWLGLFDSVLRRELPPELAQAWSALAHRIGRGLRMGMGEGEGPPTFG
;
A
#
# COMPACT_ATOMS: atom_id res chain seq x y z
N MET A 1 -30.77 11.23 8.74
CA MET A 1 -29.67 10.47 9.36
C MET A 1 -28.81 9.93 8.23
N SER A 2 -27.54 10.33 8.12
CA SER A 2 -26.68 9.87 7.03
C SER A 2 -26.51 8.36 7.08
N ASN A 3 -27.00 7.67 6.05
CA ASN A 3 -26.86 6.23 5.87
C ASN A 3 -25.46 5.91 5.32
N ALA A 4 -24.42 6.33 6.03
CA ALA A 4 -23.04 6.01 5.67
C ALA A 4 -22.76 4.56 6.06
N LEU A 5 -22.22 3.78 5.13
CA LEU A 5 -21.77 2.42 5.40
C LEU A 5 -20.73 2.44 6.53
N PRO A 6 -20.85 1.58 7.55
CA PRO A 6 -19.83 1.50 8.59
C PRO A 6 -18.49 1.08 7.97
N PRO A 7 -17.36 1.49 8.55
CA PRO A 7 -16.04 1.11 8.05
C PRO A 7 -15.86 -0.42 8.11
N ARG A 8 -14.98 -0.96 7.26
CA ARG A 8 -14.69 -2.40 7.23
C ARG A 8 -14.17 -2.95 8.58
N PHE A 9 -13.53 -2.09 9.36
CA PHE A 9 -13.06 -2.32 10.73
C PHE A 9 -12.88 -0.96 11.44
N PRO A 10 -12.89 -0.90 12.78
CA PRO A 10 -12.99 0.35 13.54
C PRO A 10 -11.65 1.09 13.62
N ILE A 11 -11.20 1.67 12.50
CA ILE A 11 -9.99 2.51 12.42
C ILE A 11 -10.37 3.96 12.10
N SER A 12 -9.61 4.94 12.59
CA SER A 12 -9.79 6.35 12.25
C SER A 12 -8.96 6.79 11.04
N ALA A 13 -9.32 7.93 10.46
CA ALA A 13 -8.53 8.60 9.43
C ALA A 13 -7.10 8.94 9.92
N ASP A 14 -6.95 9.41 11.15
CA ASP A 14 -5.65 9.78 11.72
C ASP A 14 -4.75 8.56 11.93
N GLN A 15 -5.32 7.43 12.34
CA GLN A 15 -4.59 6.15 12.42
C GLN A 15 -4.13 5.68 11.04
N ILE A 16 -4.94 5.89 10.00
CA ILE A 16 -4.54 5.57 8.63
C ILE A 16 -3.37 6.44 8.19
N ASP A 17 -3.43 7.74 8.45
CA ASP A 17 -2.37 8.68 8.08
C ASP A 17 -1.05 8.37 8.80
N ALA A 18 -1.10 8.07 10.09
CA ALA A 18 0.08 7.70 10.88
C ALA A 18 0.77 6.44 10.33
N VAL A 19 -0.01 5.39 10.05
CA VAL A 19 0.51 4.15 9.44
C VAL A 19 1.13 4.41 8.07
N VAL A 20 0.49 5.23 7.23
CA VAL A 20 0.99 5.56 5.89
C VAL A 20 2.30 6.34 5.97
N ALA A 21 2.36 7.37 6.82
CA ALA A 21 3.56 8.17 7.02
C ALA A 21 4.74 7.30 7.48
N GLU A 22 4.52 6.48 8.51
CA GLU A 22 5.55 5.60 9.04
C GLU A 22 5.98 4.52 8.02
N PHE A 23 5.02 3.95 7.29
CA PHE A 23 5.32 2.98 6.25
C PHE A 23 6.22 3.56 5.15
N TYR A 24 5.94 4.78 4.70
CA TYR A 24 6.78 5.41 3.69
C TYR A 24 8.13 5.90 4.23
N ALA A 25 8.23 6.25 5.52
CA ALA A 25 9.53 6.45 6.17
C ALA A 25 10.41 5.19 6.09
N VAL A 26 9.84 4.01 6.35
CA VAL A 26 10.53 2.72 6.19
C VAL A 26 10.89 2.47 4.71
N ILE A 27 9.94 2.62 3.78
CA ILE A 27 10.18 2.37 2.35
C ILE A 27 11.33 3.22 1.79
N ARG A 28 11.40 4.51 2.14
CA ARG A 28 12.46 5.42 1.65
C ARG A 28 13.87 4.94 1.99
N THR A 29 14.03 4.21 3.09
CA THR A 29 15.34 3.71 3.55
C THR A 29 15.63 2.27 3.12
N HIS A 30 14.62 1.56 2.61
CA HIS A 30 14.77 0.15 2.27
C HIS A 30 15.66 -0.04 1.02
N PRO A 31 16.72 -0.86 1.05
CA PRO A 31 17.71 -0.94 -0.03
C PRO A 31 17.14 -1.45 -1.36
N GLY A 32 16.14 -2.34 -1.34
CA GLY A 32 15.44 -2.83 -2.54
C GLY A 32 14.32 -1.90 -3.04
N LEU A 33 13.29 -1.67 -2.21
CA LEU A 33 12.12 -0.87 -2.58
C LEU A 33 12.38 0.64 -2.67
N GLY A 34 13.27 1.20 -1.83
CA GLY A 34 13.56 2.63 -1.81
C GLY A 34 13.92 3.21 -3.18
N PRO A 35 14.91 2.63 -3.89
CA PRO A 35 15.25 3.04 -5.26
C PRO A 35 14.08 2.92 -6.26
N VAL A 36 13.25 1.88 -6.14
CA VAL A 36 12.08 1.68 -7.02
C VAL A 36 11.08 2.82 -6.82
N PHE A 37 10.73 3.15 -5.58
CA PHE A 37 9.84 4.28 -5.30
C PHE A 37 10.48 5.63 -5.67
N ALA A 38 11.77 5.84 -5.38
CA ALA A 38 12.46 7.10 -5.70
C ALA A 38 12.53 7.39 -7.21
N ALA A 39 12.49 6.35 -8.05
CA ALA A 39 12.39 6.51 -9.50
C ALA A 39 11.04 7.10 -9.95
N HIS A 40 9.96 6.87 -9.19
CA HIS A 40 8.58 7.22 -9.55
C HIS A 40 7.96 8.32 -8.67
N VAL A 41 8.51 8.55 -7.48
CA VAL A 41 7.97 9.47 -6.48
C VAL A 41 8.96 10.60 -6.25
N ARG A 42 8.58 11.81 -6.70
CA ARG A 42 9.35 13.04 -6.51
C ARG A 42 8.81 13.87 -5.34
N ASP A 43 7.49 13.97 -5.26
CA ASP A 43 6.77 14.65 -4.18
C ASP A 43 6.22 13.59 -3.22
N TRP A 44 6.94 13.37 -2.12
CA TRP A 44 6.58 12.37 -1.14
C TRP A 44 5.33 12.72 -0.31
N PRO A 45 5.18 13.96 0.22
CA PRO A 45 3.94 14.36 0.89
C PRO A 45 2.70 14.14 0.01
N ALA A 46 2.76 14.49 -1.28
CA ALA A 46 1.64 14.26 -2.19
C ALA A 46 1.36 12.77 -2.43
N HIS A 47 2.41 11.94 -2.51
CA HIS A 47 2.27 10.49 -2.65
C HIS A 47 1.62 9.88 -1.41
N GLU A 48 2.10 10.18 -0.21
CA GLU A 48 1.55 9.70 1.05
C GLU A 48 0.08 10.11 1.21
N ALA A 49 -0.25 11.38 0.94
CA ALA A 49 -1.63 11.85 0.97
C ALA A 49 -2.54 11.09 -0.02
N LYS A 50 -2.02 10.75 -1.21
CA LYS A 50 -2.76 9.93 -2.19
C LYS A 50 -3.03 8.52 -1.66
N ILE A 51 -2.05 7.91 -0.99
CA ILE A 51 -2.15 6.54 -0.49
C ILE A 51 -3.01 6.48 0.79
N ALA A 52 -2.98 7.52 1.63
CA ALA A 52 -3.93 7.70 2.71
C ALA A 52 -5.37 7.77 2.19
N ARG A 53 -5.64 8.57 1.14
CA ARG A 53 -6.96 8.61 0.49
C ARG A 53 -7.38 7.25 -0.09
N PHE A 54 -6.45 6.50 -0.68
CA PHE A 54 -6.70 5.13 -1.13
C PHE A 54 -7.21 4.25 0.02
N TRP A 55 -6.53 4.26 1.17
CA TRP A 55 -6.91 3.44 2.32
C TRP A 55 -8.20 3.90 2.98
N ARG A 56 -8.40 5.21 3.15
CA ARG A 56 -9.67 5.76 3.66
C ARG A 56 -10.83 5.40 2.74
N ASN A 57 -10.66 5.46 1.42
CA ASN A 57 -11.66 4.98 0.48
C ASN A 57 -11.90 3.45 0.62
N ALA A 58 -10.82 2.68 0.76
CA ALA A 58 -10.87 1.23 0.87
C ALA A 58 -11.34 0.70 2.24
N ILE A 59 -11.36 1.51 3.30
CA ILE A 59 -11.74 1.06 4.66
C ILE A 59 -12.96 1.82 5.16
N LEU A 60 -12.96 3.15 5.03
CA LEU A 60 -13.98 4.07 5.54
C LEU A 60 -15.04 4.44 4.50
N PHE A 61 -14.87 4.04 3.23
CA PHE A 61 -15.81 4.33 2.13
C PHE A 61 -15.98 5.84 1.82
N GLU A 62 -14.97 6.66 2.09
CA GLU A 62 -15.01 8.12 1.90
C GLU A 62 -15.15 8.59 0.44
N ARG A 63 -15.05 7.70 -0.55
CA ARG A 63 -15.08 8.04 -2.00
C ARG A 63 -14.06 9.12 -2.38
N SER A 64 -12.92 9.13 -1.71
CA SER A 64 -11.86 10.16 -1.82
C SER A 64 -10.67 9.75 -2.71
N TYR A 65 -10.76 8.62 -3.41
CA TYR A 65 -9.73 8.09 -4.29
C TYR A 65 -10.30 7.65 -5.64
N ASP A 66 -9.69 8.13 -6.72
CA ASP A 66 -10.12 7.98 -8.12
C ASP A 66 -9.06 7.30 -9.01
N GLY A 67 -7.92 6.89 -8.43
CA GLY A 67 -6.84 6.26 -9.18
C GLY A 67 -7.12 4.80 -9.56
N ASN A 68 -6.33 4.28 -10.51
CA ASN A 68 -6.32 2.86 -10.88
C ASN A 68 -4.99 2.22 -10.43
N PRO A 69 -4.93 1.56 -9.26
CA PRO A 69 -3.70 0.99 -8.74
C PRO A 69 -3.06 0.00 -9.71
N LEU A 70 -3.84 -0.88 -10.35
CA LEU A 70 -3.29 -1.88 -11.27
C LEU A 70 -2.54 -1.24 -12.44
N MET A 71 -3.14 -0.23 -13.08
CA MET A 71 -2.49 0.47 -14.19
C MET A 71 -1.23 1.22 -13.76
N VAL A 72 -1.23 1.82 -12.56
CA VAL A 72 -0.04 2.49 -12.01
C VAL A 72 1.11 1.50 -11.84
N HIS A 73 0.87 0.31 -11.28
CA HIS A 73 1.92 -0.68 -11.05
C HIS A 73 2.43 -1.30 -12.36
N ARG A 74 1.54 -1.55 -13.34
CA ARG A 74 1.94 -2.00 -14.68
C ARG A 74 2.81 -0.97 -15.40
N ASN A 75 2.41 0.31 -15.36
CA ASN A 75 3.12 1.38 -16.06
C ASN A 75 4.46 1.76 -15.40
N ALA A 76 4.70 1.35 -14.15
CA ALA A 76 5.96 1.62 -13.46
C ALA A 76 7.16 0.90 -14.13
N GLY A 77 6.93 -0.20 -14.85
CA GLY A 77 7.94 -0.91 -15.66
C GLY A 77 9.02 -1.66 -14.86
N ASN A 78 9.28 -1.29 -13.61
CA ASN A 78 10.29 -1.91 -12.73
C ASN A 78 9.69 -2.48 -11.43
N VAL A 79 8.36 -2.69 -11.38
CA VAL A 79 7.65 -3.31 -10.25
C VAL A 79 7.36 -4.77 -10.59
N HIS A 80 7.80 -5.71 -9.76
CA HIS A 80 7.77 -7.15 -10.08
C HIS A 80 7.13 -7.96 -8.95
N GLY A 81 6.66 -9.18 -9.27
CA GLY A 81 5.93 -10.04 -8.35
C GLY A 81 6.57 -10.21 -6.95
N PRO A 82 7.87 -10.55 -6.84
CA PRO A 82 8.53 -10.70 -5.54
C PRO A 82 8.55 -9.42 -4.68
N MET A 83 8.50 -8.24 -5.30
CA MET A 83 8.49 -6.97 -4.57
C MET A 83 7.21 -6.77 -3.76
N PHE A 84 6.10 -7.38 -4.17
CA PHE A 84 4.84 -7.34 -3.40
C PHE A 84 4.99 -8.04 -2.06
N GLU A 85 5.67 -9.18 -2.01
CA GLU A 85 5.88 -9.91 -0.76
C GLU A 85 6.75 -9.11 0.21
N VAL A 86 7.81 -8.46 -0.28
CA VAL A 86 8.65 -7.57 0.51
C VAL A 86 7.85 -6.36 1.03
N TRP A 87 7.07 -5.72 0.14
CA TRP A 87 6.23 -4.57 0.50
C TRP A 87 5.21 -4.95 1.59
N LEU A 88 4.53 -6.09 1.43
CA LEU A 88 3.52 -6.58 2.36
C LEU A 88 4.15 -6.95 3.71
N GLY A 89 5.32 -7.59 3.73
CA GLY A 89 6.03 -7.91 4.97
C GLY A 89 6.44 -6.66 5.76
N LEU A 90 6.91 -5.60 5.08
CA LEU A 90 7.20 -4.32 5.71
C LEU A 90 5.93 -3.65 6.23
N PHE A 91 4.86 -3.66 5.44
CA PHE A 91 3.58 -3.08 5.84
C PHE A 91 3.01 -3.78 7.08
N ASP A 92 3.07 -5.11 7.13
CA ASP A 92 2.66 -5.89 8.30
C ASP A 92 3.49 -5.53 9.55
N SER A 93 4.79 -5.27 9.38
CA SER A 93 5.65 -4.84 10.49
C SER A 93 5.24 -3.47 11.04
N VAL A 94 4.90 -2.53 10.15
CA VAL A 94 4.45 -1.19 10.55
C VAL A 94 3.09 -1.28 11.23
N LEU A 95 2.14 -2.04 10.67
CA LEU A 95 0.83 -2.25 11.28
C LEU A 95 0.92 -2.78 12.72
N ARG A 96 1.81 -3.76 12.96
CA ARG A 96 2.02 -4.31 14.32
C ARG A 96 2.61 -3.31 15.31
N ARG A 97 3.37 -2.32 14.84
CA ARG A 97 3.97 -1.29 15.70
C ARG A 97 2.98 -0.17 16.02
N GLU A 98 2.18 0.24 15.03
CA GLU A 98 1.32 1.42 15.13
C GLU A 98 -0.09 1.12 15.65
N LEU A 99 -0.56 -0.14 15.58
CA LEU A 99 -1.95 -0.49 15.86
C LEU A 99 -2.08 -1.65 16.86
N PRO A 100 -3.22 -1.73 17.59
CA PRO A 100 -3.59 -2.91 18.35
C PRO A 100 -3.64 -4.17 17.46
N PRO A 101 -3.32 -5.36 18.01
CA PRO A 101 -3.19 -6.59 17.22
C PRO A 101 -4.38 -6.91 16.33
N GLU A 102 -5.61 -6.66 16.78
CA GLU A 102 -6.83 -6.96 16.03
C GLU A 102 -6.98 -6.05 14.82
N LEU A 103 -6.67 -4.75 14.97
CA LEU A 103 -6.70 -3.79 13.86
C LEU A 103 -5.59 -4.06 12.86
N ALA A 104 -4.37 -4.34 13.36
CA ALA A 104 -3.23 -4.69 12.53
C ALA A 104 -3.53 -5.92 11.66
N GLN A 105 -4.12 -6.97 12.25
CA GLN A 105 -4.52 -8.19 11.52
C GLN A 105 -5.60 -7.91 10.48
N ALA A 106 -6.63 -7.12 10.82
CA ALA A 106 -7.72 -6.80 9.88
C ALA A 106 -7.21 -6.01 8.66
N TRP A 107 -6.34 -5.01 8.89
CA TRP A 107 -5.77 -4.22 7.80
C TRP A 107 -4.76 -5.04 6.98
N SER A 108 -3.90 -5.83 7.63
CA SER A 108 -2.99 -6.75 6.96
C SER A 108 -3.76 -7.69 6.01
N ALA A 109 -4.82 -8.35 6.49
CA ALA A 109 -5.63 -9.25 5.66
C ALA A 109 -6.22 -8.55 4.43
N LEU A 110 -6.68 -7.30 4.57
CA LEU A 110 -7.16 -6.49 3.45
C LEU A 110 -6.03 -6.15 2.47
N ALA A 111 -4.88 -5.72 2.97
CA ALA A 111 -3.72 -5.35 2.16
C ALA A 111 -3.19 -6.53 1.35
N HIS A 112 -3.07 -7.70 1.98
CA HIS A 112 -2.69 -8.94 1.32
C HIS A 112 -3.68 -9.36 0.24
N ARG A 113 -4.99 -9.21 0.48
CA ARG A 113 -6.02 -9.51 -0.54
C ARG A 113 -5.87 -8.59 -1.76
N ILE A 114 -5.68 -7.29 -1.55
CA ILE A 114 -5.49 -6.32 -2.63
C ILE A 114 -4.17 -6.59 -3.36
N GLY A 115 -3.08 -6.80 -2.61
CA GLY A 115 -1.74 -7.07 -3.14
C GLY A 115 -1.72 -8.32 -4.03
N ARG A 116 -2.37 -9.41 -3.61
CA ARG A 116 -2.55 -10.60 -4.47
C ARG A 116 -3.30 -10.27 -5.76
N GLY A 117 -4.39 -9.51 -5.69
CA GLY A 117 -5.15 -9.09 -6.87
C GLY A 117 -4.32 -8.26 -7.85
N LEU A 118 -3.52 -7.32 -7.34
CA LEU A 118 -2.60 -6.52 -8.16
C LEU A 118 -1.51 -7.39 -8.78
N ARG A 119 -0.86 -8.25 -8.01
CA ARG A 119 0.18 -9.16 -8.50
C ARG A 119 -0.34 -10.04 -9.64
N MET A 120 -1.48 -10.71 -9.45
CA MET A 120 -2.09 -11.53 -10.49
C MET A 120 -2.50 -10.69 -11.71
N GLY A 121 -3.03 -9.48 -11.47
CA GLY A 121 -3.40 -8.56 -12.53
C GLY A 121 -2.22 -8.06 -13.36
N MET A 122 -1.02 -7.91 -12.80
CA MET A 122 0.15 -7.50 -13.58
C MET A 122 0.64 -8.59 -14.56
N GLY A 123 0.22 -9.84 -14.37
CA GLY A 123 0.76 -11.00 -15.08
C GLY A 123 2.08 -11.48 -14.48
N GLU A 124 2.48 -12.70 -14.84
CA GLU A 124 3.86 -13.15 -14.59
C GLU A 124 4.76 -12.40 -15.57
N GLY A 125 5.52 -11.42 -15.08
CA GLY A 125 6.66 -10.93 -15.86
C GLY A 125 7.66 -12.06 -16.00
N GLU A 126 7.76 -12.67 -17.18
CA GLU A 126 8.79 -13.65 -17.52
C GLU A 126 10.18 -13.01 -17.37
N GLY A 127 11.03 -13.64 -16.56
CA GLY A 127 12.47 -13.39 -16.54
C GLY A 127 13.11 -13.63 -15.17
N PRO A 128 13.99 -14.64 -15.01
CA PRO A 128 14.90 -14.67 -13.87
C PRO A 128 15.81 -13.42 -13.89
N PRO A 129 16.27 -12.93 -12.73
CA PRO A 129 17.14 -11.75 -12.69
C PRO A 129 18.44 -12.03 -13.47
N THR A 130 18.65 -11.33 -14.58
CA THR A 130 19.96 -11.25 -15.21
C THR A 130 20.81 -10.25 -14.43
N PHE A 131 21.74 -10.76 -13.64
CA PHE A 131 22.87 -9.98 -13.17
C PHE A 131 23.86 -9.87 -14.32
N GLY A 132 23.87 -8.70 -14.98
CA GLY A 132 24.89 -8.30 -15.94
C GLY A 132 25.84 -7.29 -15.31
#